data_AF-A0A661PSL7-F1
#
_entry.id   AF-A0A661PSL7-F1
#
_cell.length_a   1.000
_cell.length_b   1.000
_cell.length_c   1.000
_cell.angle_alpha   90.00
_cell.angle_beta   90.00
_cell.angle_gamma   90.00
#
_symmetry.space_group_name_H-M   'P 1'
#
loop_
_entity.id
_entity.type
_entity.pdbx_description
1 polymer ?
#
loop_
_entity_poly.entity_id
_entity_poly.type
_entity_poly.pdbx_seq_one_letter_code
_entity_poly.pdbx_strand_id
1 'polypeptide(L)' 'MSTENSSVAYWKETIALVRNMLIIWFVVSYGCGILFAPALNSIHLGGYPLGFWFAQQGSIYAFIILIF' A
#
# COMPACT_ATOMS: atom_id res chain seq x y z
N MET A 1 18.30 -27.67 -25.06
CA MET A 1 17.52 -27.84 -23.82
C MET A 1 16.59 -26.64 -23.74
N SER A 2 15.29 -26.89 -23.85
CA SER A 2 14.25 -25.89 -24.20
C SER A 2 14.13 -24.77 -23.17
N THR A 3 14.35 -23.55 -23.66
CA THR A 3 14.28 -22.25 -22.96
C THR A 3 12.83 -21.81 -22.67
N GLU A 4 11.93 -22.73 -22.35
CA GLU A 4 10.48 -22.45 -22.22
C GLU A 4 10.01 -22.28 -20.76
N ASN A 5 10.76 -22.81 -19.78
CA ASN A 5 10.38 -22.71 -18.37
C ASN A 5 10.81 -21.41 -17.67
N SER A 6 11.80 -20.68 -18.21
CA SER A 6 12.31 -19.46 -17.60
C SER A 6 11.33 -18.29 -17.68
N SER A 7 10.64 -18.14 -18.80
CA SER A 7 9.67 -17.04 -19.02
C SER A 7 8.45 -17.15 -18.12
N VAL A 8 7.96 -18.37 -17.87
CA VAL A 8 6.80 -18.62 -16.99
C VAL A 8 7.17 -18.38 -15.53
N ALA A 9 8.35 -18.79 -15.10
CA ALA A 9 8.85 -18.53 -13.75
C ALA A 9 9.01 -17.02 -13.51
N TYR A 10 9.60 -16.29 -14.47
CA TYR A 10 9.79 -14.84 -14.37
C TYR A 10 8.47 -14.07 -14.30
N TRP A 11 7.48 -14.48 -15.09
CA TRP A 11 6.15 -13.88 -15.10
C TRP A 11 5.43 -14.03 -13.75
N LYS A 12 5.58 -15.20 -13.13
CA LYS A 12 4.96 -15.52 -11.84
C LYS A 12 5.54 -14.67 -10.70
N GLU A 13 6.85 -14.41 -10.72
CA GLU A 13 7.53 -13.53 -9.76
C GLU A 13 7.09 -12.06 -9.92
N THR A 14 7.01 -11.55 -11.16
CA THR A 14 6.52 -10.19 -11.42
C THR A 14 5.07 -10.01 -10.95
N ILE A 15 4.19 -10.99 -11.19
CA ILE A 15 2.82 -10.94 -10.69
C ILE A 15 2.79 -10.99 -9.16
N ALA A 16 3.65 -11.77 -8.52
CA ALA A 16 3.73 -11.82 -7.06
C ALA A 16 4.14 -10.46 -6.46
N LEU A 17 5.10 -9.76 -7.08
CA LEU A 17 5.51 -8.41 -6.70
C LEU A 17 4.37 -7.40 -6.86
N VAL A 18 3.72 -7.38 -8.03
CA VAL A 18 2.58 -6.49 -8.31
C VAL A 18 1.42 -6.77 -7.35
N ARG A 19 1.11 -8.04 -7.08
CA ARG A 19 0.07 -8.43 -6.11
C ARG A 19 0.39 -7.91 -4.72
N ASN A 20 1.62 -8.10 -4.24
CA ASN A 20 2.01 -7.64 -2.91
C ASN A 20 1.92 -6.10 -2.82
N MET A 21 2.35 -5.39 -3.87
CA MET A 21 2.24 -3.94 -3.93
C MET A 21 0.78 -3.47 -3.90
N LEU A 22 -0.11 -4.12 -4.65
CA LEU A 22 -1.54 -3.82 -4.65
C LEU A 22 -2.21 -4.07 -3.29
N ILE A 23 -1.81 -5.14 -2.59
CA ILE A 23 -2.32 -5.44 -1.24
C ILE A 23 -1.88 -4.35 -0.26
N ILE A 24 -0.59 -4.00 -0.24
CA ILE A 24 -0.06 -2.97 0.67
C ILE A 24 -0.71 -1.61 0.36
N TRP A 25 -0.83 -1.28 -0.93
CA TRP A 25 -1.51 -0.07 -1.38
C TRP A 25 -2.97 -0.01 -0.90
N PHE A 26 -3.70 -1.12 -1.01
CA PHE A 26 -5.08 -1.21 -0.53
C PHE A 26 -5.17 -1.09 1.00
N VAL A 27 -4.30 -1.77 1.74
CA VAL A 27 -4.31 -1.74 3.21
C VAL A 27 -3.98 -0.35 3.75
N VAL A 28 -2.98 0.33 3.17
CA VAL A 28 -2.63 1.69 3.60
C VAL A 28 -3.72 2.68 3.21
N SER A 29 -4.17 2.67 1.95
CA SER A 29 -5.09 3.69 1.46
C SER A 29 -6.51 3.50 2.01
N TYR A 30 -7.02 2.26 1.97
CA TYR A 30 -8.38 1.94 2.39
C TYR A 30 -8.45 1.53 3.85
N GLY A 31 -7.52 0.69 4.31
CA GLY A 31 -7.46 0.25 5.70
C GLY A 31 -7.18 1.40 6.65
N CYS A 32 -6.02 2.05 6.55
CA CYS A 32 -5.65 3.15 7.44
C CYS A 32 -6.44 4.44 7.16
N GLY A 33 -6.74 4.72 5.89
CA GLY A 33 -7.39 5.98 5.48
C GLY A 33 -8.91 6.03 5.66
N ILE A 34 -9.61 4.88 5.64
CA ILE A 34 -11.10 4.82 5.68
C ILE A 34 -11.60 3.91 6.80
N LEU A 35 -11.06 2.70 6.93
CA LEU A 35 -11.56 1.69 7.87
C LEU A 35 -11.15 1.99 9.32
N PHE A 36 -9.91 2.41 9.51
CA PHE A 36 -9.40 2.93 10.79
C PHE A 36 -9.62 4.45 10.94
N ALA A 37 -10.17 5.12 9.93
CA ALA A 37 -10.47 6.55 9.99
C ALA A 37 -11.27 6.97 11.23
N PRO A 38 -12.35 6.29 11.66
CA PRO A 38 -13.09 6.70 12.86
C PRO A 38 -12.27 6.55 14.16
N ALA A 39 -11.39 5.56 14.25
CA ALA A 39 -10.48 5.41 15.38
C ALA A 39 -9.37 6.47 15.37
N LEU A 40 -8.82 6.76 14.19
CA LEU A 40 -7.79 7.79 14.00
C LEU A 40 -8.35 9.21 14.10
N ASN A 41 -9.60 9.45 13.73
CA ASN A 41 -10.28 10.75 13.81
C ASN A 41 -10.39 11.26 15.24
N SER A 42 -10.32 10.37 16.24
CA SER A 42 -10.29 10.78 17.65
C SER A 42 -9.00 11.56 17.96
N ILE A 43 -7.92 11.28 17.23
CA ILE A 43 -6.64 11.97 17.37
C ILE A 43 -6.58 13.07 16.29
N HIS A 44 -6.39 14.31 16.74
CA HIS A 44 -6.29 15.46 15.85
C HIS A 44 -4.83 15.89 15.74
N LEU A 45 -4.25 15.78 14.54
CA LEU A 45 -2.91 16.31 14.26
C LEU A 45 -3.07 17.76 13.82
N GLY A 46 -2.69 18.72 14.68
CA GLY A 46 -2.64 20.14 14.29
C GLY A 46 -3.99 20.76 13.90
N GLY A 47 -5.11 20.19 14.35
CA GLY A 47 -6.46 20.72 14.08
C GLY A 47 -7.24 20.00 12.97
N TYR A 48 -6.63 19.03 12.28
CA TYR A 48 -7.32 18.19 11.30
C TYR A 48 -7.29 16.70 11.73
N PRO A 49 -8.29 15.91 11.31
CA PRO A 49 -8.39 14.52 11.74
C PRO A 49 -7.27 13.67 11.15
N LEU A 50 -6.70 12.75 11.96
CA LEU A 50 -5.58 11.91 11.52
C LEU A 50 -5.91 11.01 10.33
N GLY A 51 -7.16 10.56 10.21
CA GLY A 51 -7.62 9.80 9.04
C GLY A 51 -7.48 10.60 7.74
N PHE A 52 -7.76 11.91 7.80
CA PHE A 52 -7.60 12.80 6.65
C PHE A 52 -6.13 13.03 6.30
N TRP A 53 -5.26 13.19 7.31
CA TRP A 53 -3.81 13.26 7.10
C TRP A 53 -3.26 11.99 6.45
N PHE A 54 -3.76 10.81 6.85
CA PHE A 54 -3.35 9.54 6.26
C PHE A 54 -3.79 9.40 4.80
N ALA A 55 -4.98 9.90 4.45
CA ALA A 55 -5.48 9.90 3.08
C ALA A 55 -4.61 10.76 2.13
N GLN A 56 -4.00 11.84 2.65
CA GLN A 56 -3.29 12.82 1.83
C GLN A 56 -1.76 12.68 1.87
N GLN A 57 -1.16 12.63 3.07
CA GLN A 57 0.29 12.50 3.26
C GLN A 57 0.72 11.06 3.60
N GLY A 58 -0.16 10.29 4.24
CA GLY A 58 0.14 8.90 4.63
C GLY A 58 0.38 7.96 3.44
N SER A 59 -0.33 8.17 2.32
CA SER A 59 -0.13 7.39 1.10
C SER A 59 1.29 7.56 0.52
N ILE A 60 1.83 8.78 0.55
CA ILE A 60 3.19 9.09 0.07
C ILE A 60 4.23 8.35 0.91
N TYR A 61 4.10 8.35 2.24
CA TYR A 61 5.03 7.61 3.12
C TYR A 61 4.99 6.10 2.89
N ALA A 62 3.80 5.54 2.67
CA ALA A 62 3.67 4.12 2.35
C ALA A 62 4.32 3.76 1.01
N PHE A 63 4.20 4.63 0.00
CA PHE A 63 4.90 4.44 -1.27
C PHE A 63 6.42 4.50 -1.10
N ILE A 64 6.94 5.40 -0.27
CA ILE A 64 8.38 5.46 0.04
C ILE A 64 8.86 4.17 0.73
N ILE A 65 8.12 3.68 1.73
CA ILE A 65 8.44 2.42 2.42
C ILE A 65 8.39 1.22 1.47
N LEU A 66 7.51 1.24 0.48
CA LEU A 66 7.42 0.19 -0.55
C LEU A 66 8.60 0.18 -1.54
N ILE A 67 9.30 1.32 -1.70
CA ILE A 67 10.42 1.47 -2.63
C ILE A 67 11.74 0.94 -2.03
N PHE A 68 11.89 1.03 -0.70
CA PHE A 68 13.08 0.60 0.04
C PHE A 68 12.95 -0.84 0.56
#